data_AF-A0AAD5XZT6-F1
#
_entry.id   AF-A0AAD5XZT6-F1
#
_cell.length_a   1.000
_cell.length_b   1.000
_cell.length_c   1.000
_cell.angle_alpha   90.00
_cell.angle_beta   90.00
_cell.angle_gamma   90.00
#
_symmetry.space_group_name_H-M   'P 1'
#
loop_
_entity.id
_entity.type
_entity.pdbx_description
1 polymer ?
#
loop_
_entity_poly.entity_id
_entity_poly.type
_entity_poly.pdbx_seq_one_letter_code
_entity_poly.pdbx_strand_id
1 'polypeptide(L)'
;MLFGLLSSIYIPSARHALNSNKIAGVSLPIAIGLLCMMYPVLCKVKYEKLVIIFKKSGALRNLSISMFLNWIIAPLFMFALAWITLPDLPHLRTGIILIGVARCIAMVLLWNDLADGDPEWCAILVAVNAVLQLFLFSPLAYLLTVVIGGNTTISIEIWLVIQSVLFFLGIPLLAGGLTRFAFKYLLKNVIDSNWYENRFLPLISPLSLGGLLFTIYVMFTLQGVSITNDIGSVLRATVPLLLYFFFIFFGTFYLCYRFKSIPYEIAVTQSFTAAGNNFELAIAIAVASFGIDSKESLTTVIGPLIEVPVLVAFVHIALAARAWYERPLVNKLDLESPLKEKVEDSSCSSKNLLSTSIIFVCKMNSCRSQMAEGFAKAHAKDFFSRIESAGLNDKSEVNTTAKKVMMDVGIDLSEHASKALFEFSPSEFGIVVSLCGCSATLPEEWLNINRVEDWNVMDPSDGNLNDFILVRKEIEERVKELISSLKENRSPNYKNYSVTKN
;
A
#
# COMPACT_ATOMS: atom_id res chain seq x y z
N MET A 1 -3.96 -26.10 4.95
CA MET A 1 -3.05 -26.97 4.17
C MET A 1 -2.83 -28.31 4.88
N LEU A 2 -2.17 -28.35 6.04
CA LEU A 2 -1.89 -29.60 6.78
C LEU A 2 -3.16 -30.45 7.03
N PHE A 3 -4.23 -29.85 7.57
CA PHE A 3 -5.51 -30.54 7.74
C PHE A 3 -6.06 -31.13 6.43
N GLY A 4 -5.93 -30.42 5.31
CA GLY A 4 -6.37 -30.94 4.00
C GLY A 4 -5.53 -32.13 3.53
N LEU A 5 -4.21 -32.08 3.70
CA LEU A 5 -3.31 -33.21 3.40
C LEU A 5 -3.65 -34.43 4.24
N LEU A 6 -3.83 -34.24 5.55
CA LEU A 6 -4.20 -35.33 6.47
C LEU A 6 -5.57 -35.90 6.10
N SER A 7 -6.57 -35.06 5.83
CA SER A 7 -7.88 -35.52 5.35
C SER A 7 -7.78 -36.32 4.05
N SER A 8 -6.91 -35.92 3.10
CA SER A 8 -6.67 -36.63 1.84
C SER A 8 -6.19 -38.06 2.06
N ILE A 9 -5.25 -38.23 3.01
CA ILE A 9 -4.57 -39.50 3.31
C ILE A 9 -5.45 -40.41 4.17
N TYR A 10 -6.03 -39.87 5.24
CA TYR A 10 -6.75 -40.67 6.25
C TYR A 10 -8.24 -40.83 5.97
N ILE A 11 -8.85 -39.99 5.11
CA ILE A 11 -10.29 -40.03 4.81
C ILE A 11 -10.51 -40.10 3.28
N PRO A 12 -10.30 -41.26 2.63
CA PRO A 12 -10.46 -41.40 1.17
C PRO A 12 -11.87 -41.04 0.66
N SER A 13 -12.91 -41.27 1.47
CA SER A 13 -14.30 -40.93 1.14
C SER A 13 -14.52 -39.42 0.97
N ALA A 14 -13.73 -38.57 1.64
CA ALA A 14 -13.81 -37.12 1.48
C ALA A 14 -13.45 -36.68 0.06
N ARG A 15 -12.51 -37.36 -0.60
CA ARG A 15 -12.13 -37.06 -2.00
C ARG A 15 -13.26 -37.35 -2.97
N HIS A 16 -13.92 -38.50 -2.82
CA HIS A 16 -15.05 -38.87 -3.67
C HIS A 16 -16.24 -37.93 -3.48
N ALA A 17 -16.55 -37.54 -2.24
CA ALA A 17 -17.64 -36.60 -1.96
C ALA A 17 -17.39 -35.22 -2.62
N LEU A 18 -16.16 -34.70 -2.51
CA LEU A 18 -15.80 -33.37 -3.02
C LEU A 18 -15.63 -33.30 -4.55
N ASN A 19 -15.48 -34.43 -5.24
CA ASN A 19 -15.32 -34.49 -6.70
C ASN A 19 -16.61 -34.92 -7.44
N SER A 20 -17.70 -35.21 -6.72
CA SER A 20 -18.93 -35.78 -7.28
C SER A 20 -19.70 -34.83 -8.22
N ASN A 21 -19.76 -33.54 -7.88
CA ASN A 21 -20.49 -32.52 -8.65
C ASN A 21 -19.50 -31.52 -9.28
N LYS A 22 -19.62 -31.26 -10.59
CA LYS A 22 -18.77 -30.32 -11.34
C LYS A 22 -19.61 -29.22 -12.00
N ILE A 23 -19.11 -27.98 -12.00
CA ILE A 23 -19.66 -26.82 -12.71
C ILE A 23 -18.51 -26.13 -13.45
N ALA A 24 -18.70 -25.82 -14.73
CA ALA A 24 -17.67 -25.18 -15.58
C ALA A 24 -16.30 -25.90 -15.55
N GLY A 25 -16.31 -27.24 -15.49
CA GLY A 25 -15.08 -28.06 -15.42
C GLY A 25 -14.43 -28.18 -14.04
N VAL A 26 -14.88 -27.39 -13.06
CA VAL A 26 -14.33 -27.34 -11.70
C VAL A 26 -15.28 -28.02 -10.70
N SER A 27 -14.77 -28.64 -9.63
CA SER A 27 -15.66 -29.23 -8.63
C SER A 27 -16.49 -28.15 -7.92
N LEU A 28 -17.76 -28.44 -7.68
CA LEU A 28 -18.72 -27.49 -7.13
C LEU A 28 -18.23 -26.85 -5.81
N PRO A 29 -17.65 -27.58 -4.84
CA PRO A 29 -17.12 -26.97 -3.62
C PRO A 29 -16.01 -25.95 -3.91
N ILE A 30 -15.09 -26.24 -4.83
CA ILE A 30 -14.03 -25.30 -5.21
C ILE A 30 -14.64 -24.06 -5.83
N ALA A 31 -15.59 -24.23 -6.75
CA ALA A 31 -16.21 -23.12 -7.45
C ALA A 31 -16.95 -22.18 -6.48
N ILE A 32 -17.68 -22.73 -5.51
CA ILE A 32 -18.33 -21.95 -4.44
C ILE A 32 -17.27 -21.23 -3.61
N GLY A 33 -16.21 -21.94 -3.18
CA GLY A 33 -15.13 -21.35 -2.40
C GLY A 33 -14.49 -20.15 -3.09
N LEU A 34 -14.14 -20.30 -4.37
CA LEU A 34 -13.58 -19.26 -5.24
C LEU A 34 -14.51 -18.05 -5.39
N LEU A 35 -15.79 -18.29 -5.72
CA LEU A 35 -16.76 -17.20 -5.88
C LEU A 35 -17.00 -16.45 -4.55
N CYS A 36 -17.17 -17.19 -3.45
CA CYS A 36 -17.34 -16.64 -2.12
C CYS A 36 -16.15 -15.79 -1.68
N MET A 37 -14.92 -16.18 -2.07
CA MET A 37 -13.75 -15.39 -1.68
C MET A 37 -13.53 -14.13 -2.52
N MET A 38 -13.85 -14.18 -3.82
CA MET A 38 -13.59 -13.09 -4.76
C MET A 38 -14.61 -11.96 -4.63
N TYR A 39 -15.86 -12.27 -4.34
CA TYR A 39 -16.92 -11.26 -4.24
C TYR A 39 -16.64 -10.17 -3.20
N PRO A 40 -16.28 -10.47 -1.93
CA PRO A 40 -15.99 -9.42 -0.94
C PRO A 40 -14.78 -8.56 -1.28
N VAL A 41 -13.75 -9.13 -1.91
CA VAL A 41 -12.55 -8.38 -2.32
C VAL A 41 -12.93 -7.33 -3.36
N LEU A 42 -13.72 -7.72 -4.36
CA LEU A 42 -14.11 -6.83 -5.46
C LEU A 42 -15.14 -5.77 -5.03
N CYS A 43 -15.87 -6.00 -3.94
CA CYS A 43 -16.66 -4.97 -3.25
C CYS A 43 -15.80 -3.87 -2.62
N LYS A 44 -14.59 -4.18 -2.15
CA LYS A 44 -13.67 -3.19 -1.54
C LYS A 44 -13.06 -2.23 -2.57
N VAL A 45 -13.12 -2.58 -3.85
CA VAL A 45 -12.57 -1.76 -4.93
C VAL A 45 -13.33 -0.44 -5.07
N LYS A 46 -12.60 0.68 -5.02
CA LYS A 46 -13.14 2.05 -5.11
C LYS A 46 -13.04 2.59 -6.53
N TYR A 47 -13.90 2.11 -7.43
CA TYR A 47 -13.89 2.44 -8.87
C TYR A 47 -13.94 3.95 -9.15
N GLU A 48 -14.57 4.73 -8.28
CA GLU A 48 -14.78 6.17 -8.47
C GLU A 48 -13.50 6.98 -8.19
N LYS A 49 -12.61 6.45 -7.34
CA LYS A 49 -11.30 7.07 -7.08
C LYS A 49 -10.34 6.92 -8.26
N LEU A 50 -10.55 5.95 -9.14
CA LEU A 50 -9.71 5.76 -10.34
C LEU A 50 -9.69 7.04 -11.19
N VAL A 51 -10.85 7.61 -11.52
CA VAL A 51 -10.99 8.79 -12.39
C VAL A 51 -10.33 10.03 -11.78
N ILE A 52 -10.42 10.19 -10.46
CA ILE A 52 -9.86 11.33 -9.75
C ILE A 52 -8.33 11.26 -9.77
N ILE A 53 -7.75 10.07 -9.63
CA ILE A 53 -6.31 9.89 -9.48
C ILE A 53 -5.57 9.91 -10.82
N PHE A 54 -6.24 9.53 -11.92
CA PHE A 54 -5.71 9.78 -13.28
C PHE A 54 -5.46 11.27 -13.56
N LYS A 55 -6.06 12.20 -12.81
CA LYS A 55 -5.81 13.65 -12.91
C LYS A 55 -4.61 14.15 -12.08
N LYS A 56 -4.03 13.32 -11.21
CA LYS A 56 -2.92 13.71 -10.32
C LYS A 56 -1.57 13.57 -11.06
N SER A 57 -0.78 14.63 -11.09
CA SER A 57 0.57 14.63 -11.69
C SER A 57 1.46 13.55 -11.05
N GLY A 58 2.11 12.73 -11.87
CA GLY A 58 2.99 11.63 -11.42
C GLY A 58 2.30 10.27 -11.17
N ALA A 59 0.97 10.23 -11.01
CA ALA A 59 0.23 8.97 -10.86
C ALA A 59 0.34 8.09 -12.11
N LEU A 60 0.27 8.71 -13.30
CA LEU A 60 0.41 7.99 -14.57
C LEU A 60 1.78 7.30 -14.68
N ARG A 61 2.85 7.95 -14.23
CA ARG A 61 4.21 7.37 -14.24
C ARG A 61 4.27 6.12 -13.36
N ASN A 62 3.81 6.21 -12.12
CA ASN A 62 3.84 5.08 -11.18
C ASN A 62 2.91 3.95 -11.64
N LEU A 63 1.77 4.29 -12.24
CA LEU A 63 0.85 3.32 -12.83
C LEU A 63 1.51 2.62 -14.01
N SER A 64 2.13 3.35 -14.95
CA SER A 64 2.81 2.77 -16.11
C SER A 64 3.95 1.84 -15.71
N ILE A 65 4.75 2.20 -14.70
CA ILE A 65 5.78 1.30 -14.13
C ILE A 65 5.12 0.01 -13.63
N SER A 66 4.04 0.14 -12.85
CA SER A 66 3.31 -1.03 -12.35
C SER A 66 2.78 -1.91 -13.48
N MET A 67 2.14 -1.32 -14.49
CA MET A 67 1.56 -2.07 -15.60
C MET A 67 2.63 -2.80 -16.40
N PHE A 68 3.76 -2.15 -16.67
CA PHE A 68 4.89 -2.77 -17.36
C PHE A 68 5.48 -3.93 -16.55
N LEU A 69 5.66 -3.75 -15.24
CA LEU A 69 6.17 -4.81 -14.37
C LEU A 69 5.19 -6.00 -14.29
N ASN A 70 3.90 -5.72 -14.07
CA ASN A 70 2.87 -6.74 -13.85
C ASN A 70 2.52 -7.53 -15.12
N TRP A 71 2.38 -6.87 -16.27
CA TRP A 71 1.82 -7.49 -17.47
C TRP A 71 2.85 -7.86 -18.53
N ILE A 72 4.10 -7.38 -18.38
CA ILE A 72 5.19 -7.70 -19.31
C ILE A 72 6.33 -8.40 -18.57
N ILE A 73 6.98 -7.74 -17.63
CA ILE A 73 8.20 -8.27 -17.01
C ILE A 73 7.90 -9.54 -16.21
N ALA A 74 6.94 -9.50 -15.29
CA ALA A 74 6.67 -10.62 -14.40
C ALA A 74 6.23 -11.90 -15.16
N PRO A 75 5.26 -11.86 -16.11
CA PRO A 75 4.87 -13.06 -16.85
C PRO A 75 6.00 -13.62 -17.72
N LEU A 76 6.77 -12.75 -18.40
CA LEU A 76 7.92 -13.19 -19.21
C LEU A 76 9.05 -13.75 -18.34
N PHE A 77 9.27 -13.17 -17.16
CA PHE A 77 10.28 -13.64 -16.22
C PHE A 77 9.89 -14.99 -15.63
N MET A 78 8.62 -15.18 -15.24
CA MET A 78 8.12 -16.49 -14.81
C MET A 78 8.25 -17.52 -15.93
N PHE A 79 7.89 -17.15 -17.16
CA PHE A 79 8.05 -18.02 -18.32
C PHE A 79 9.51 -18.44 -18.51
N ALA A 80 10.45 -17.50 -18.51
CA ALA A 80 11.87 -17.79 -18.64
C ALA A 80 12.37 -18.72 -17.52
N LEU A 81 12.01 -18.44 -16.27
CA LEU A 81 12.35 -19.30 -15.13
C LEU A 81 11.78 -20.70 -15.29
N ALA A 82 10.52 -20.84 -15.68
CA ALA A 82 9.89 -22.14 -15.87
C ALA A 82 10.63 -22.99 -16.92
N TRP A 83 11.11 -22.37 -18.01
CA TRP A 83 11.92 -23.06 -19.02
C TRP A 83 13.32 -23.44 -18.54
N ILE A 84 13.96 -22.58 -17.77
CA ILE A 84 15.32 -22.82 -17.24
C ILE A 84 15.29 -23.93 -16.17
N THR A 85 14.30 -23.92 -15.28
CA THR A 85 14.27 -24.84 -14.13
C THR A 85 13.53 -26.15 -14.39
N LEU A 86 12.58 -26.16 -15.35
CA LEU A 86 11.74 -27.33 -15.67
C LEU A 86 11.77 -27.70 -17.17
N PRO A 87 12.96 -27.88 -17.80
CA PRO A 87 13.07 -28.18 -19.24
C PRO A 87 12.51 -29.56 -19.62
N ASP A 88 12.54 -30.52 -18.69
CA ASP A 88 12.10 -31.91 -18.84
C ASP A 88 10.65 -32.16 -18.40
N LEU A 89 10.01 -31.18 -17.73
CA LEU A 89 8.66 -31.31 -17.16
C LEU A 89 7.67 -30.29 -17.76
N PRO A 90 7.15 -30.54 -18.98
CA PRO A 90 6.29 -29.59 -19.69
C PRO A 90 4.96 -29.30 -18.96
N HIS A 91 4.38 -30.31 -18.30
CA HIS A 91 3.13 -30.16 -17.55
C HIS A 91 3.29 -29.23 -16.32
N LEU A 92 4.38 -29.39 -15.56
CA LEU A 92 4.66 -28.50 -14.44
C LEU A 92 4.96 -27.09 -14.94
N ARG A 93 5.74 -26.98 -16.02
CA ARG A 93 6.06 -25.69 -16.65
C ARG A 93 4.80 -24.91 -17.03
N THR A 94 3.84 -25.56 -17.67
CA THR A 94 2.54 -24.94 -18.04
C THR A 94 1.81 -24.43 -16.81
N GLY A 95 1.73 -25.22 -15.73
CA GLY A 95 1.13 -24.79 -14.47
C GLY A 95 1.81 -23.56 -13.86
N ILE A 96 3.15 -23.51 -13.85
CA ILE A 96 3.91 -22.34 -13.35
C ILE A 96 3.68 -21.10 -14.21
N ILE A 97 3.63 -21.26 -15.53
CA ILE A 97 3.34 -20.14 -16.44
C ILE A 97 1.94 -19.58 -16.16
N LEU A 98 0.93 -20.44 -15.93
CA LEU A 98 -0.42 -19.98 -15.57
C LEU A 98 -0.45 -19.20 -14.26
N ILE A 99 0.33 -19.62 -13.25
CA ILE A 99 0.49 -18.87 -12.00
C ILE A 99 1.09 -17.48 -12.28
N GLY A 100 2.17 -17.39 -13.06
CA GLY A 100 2.85 -16.11 -13.33
C GLY A 100 2.05 -15.11 -14.17
N VAL A 101 1.11 -15.61 -14.99
CA VAL A 101 0.18 -14.76 -15.76
C VAL A 101 -0.95 -14.22 -14.87
N ALA A 102 -1.34 -14.96 -13.83
CA ALA A 102 -2.39 -14.54 -12.91
C ALA A 102 -1.86 -13.45 -11.95
N ARG A 103 -2.33 -12.21 -12.09
CA ARG A 103 -1.91 -11.07 -11.27
C ARG A 103 -2.70 -10.97 -9.97
N CYS A 104 -2.01 -10.62 -8.88
CA CYS A 104 -2.67 -10.50 -7.58
C CYS A 104 -3.68 -9.33 -7.55
N ILE A 105 -4.85 -9.60 -6.98
CA ILE A 105 -5.94 -8.62 -6.77
C ILE A 105 -6.48 -8.62 -5.33
N ALA A 106 -6.10 -9.60 -4.50
CA ALA A 106 -6.70 -9.80 -3.19
C ALA A 106 -5.63 -9.77 -2.09
N MET A 107 -4.77 -10.81 -2.08
CA MET A 107 -3.80 -11.02 -1.01
C MET A 107 -2.81 -9.85 -0.85
N VAL A 108 -2.55 -9.11 -1.93
CA VAL A 108 -1.74 -7.90 -1.92
C VAL A 108 -2.22 -6.84 -0.92
N LEU A 109 -3.53 -6.73 -0.67
CA LEU A 109 -4.06 -5.79 0.33
C LEU A 109 -3.55 -6.13 1.73
N LEU A 110 -3.53 -7.42 2.08
CA LEU A 110 -3.04 -7.87 3.38
C LEU A 110 -1.54 -7.62 3.53
N TRP A 111 -0.74 -7.94 2.51
CA TRP A 111 0.70 -7.73 2.55
C TRP A 111 1.06 -6.24 2.59
N ASN A 112 0.33 -5.43 1.84
CA ASN A 112 0.46 -3.98 1.84
C ASN A 112 0.18 -3.40 3.22
N ASP A 113 -0.93 -3.79 3.85
CA ASP A 113 -1.31 -3.30 5.17
C ASP A 113 -0.32 -3.74 6.25
N LEU A 114 0.21 -4.97 6.16
CA LEU A 114 1.21 -5.47 7.12
C LEU A 114 2.60 -4.82 6.94
N ALA A 115 2.93 -4.31 5.76
CA ALA A 115 4.24 -3.74 5.44
C ALA A 115 4.27 -2.20 5.46
N ASP A 116 3.23 -1.55 5.99
CA ASP A 116 3.03 -0.09 5.97
C ASP A 116 3.08 0.51 4.55
N GLY A 117 2.47 -0.17 3.57
CA GLY A 117 2.33 0.32 2.20
C GLY A 117 1.15 1.27 2.02
N ASP A 118 1.08 1.98 0.89
CA ASP A 118 0.00 2.94 0.62
C ASP A 118 -1.32 2.23 0.27
N PRO A 119 -2.37 2.33 1.13
CA PRO A 119 -3.61 1.56 0.94
C PRO A 119 -4.46 2.09 -0.22
N GLU A 120 -4.38 3.39 -0.53
CA GLU A 120 -5.14 3.97 -1.64
C GLU A 120 -4.55 3.54 -2.98
N TRP A 121 -3.21 3.59 -3.09
CA TRP A 121 -2.47 3.13 -4.24
C TRP A 121 -2.64 1.63 -4.45
N CYS A 122 -2.63 0.84 -3.38
CA CYS A 122 -2.87 -0.60 -3.45
C CYS A 122 -4.25 -0.90 -4.04
N ALA A 123 -5.29 -0.22 -3.56
CA ALA A 123 -6.65 -0.39 -4.06
C ALA A 123 -6.78 -0.05 -5.56
N ILE A 124 -6.04 0.94 -6.05
CA ILE A 124 -6.00 1.31 -7.48
C ILE A 124 -5.36 0.21 -8.31
N LEU A 125 -4.18 -0.26 -7.90
CA LEU A 125 -3.48 -1.31 -8.62
C LEU A 125 -4.29 -2.60 -8.67
N VAL A 126 -4.95 -2.94 -7.56
CA VAL A 126 -5.91 -4.06 -7.50
C VAL A 126 -7.03 -3.90 -8.52
N ALA A 127 -7.65 -2.72 -8.58
CA ALA A 127 -8.76 -2.46 -9.50
C ALA A 127 -8.31 -2.58 -10.97
N VAL A 128 -7.17 -1.96 -11.30
CA VAL A 128 -6.62 -1.98 -12.66
C VAL A 128 -6.19 -3.39 -13.05
N ASN A 129 -5.51 -4.12 -12.16
CA ASN A 129 -5.12 -5.50 -12.41
C ASN A 129 -6.33 -6.43 -12.57
N ALA A 130 -7.40 -6.25 -11.80
CA ALA A 130 -8.62 -7.06 -11.96
C ALA A 130 -9.25 -6.87 -13.34
N VAL A 131 -9.34 -5.62 -13.82
CA VAL A 131 -9.86 -5.32 -15.16
C VAL A 131 -8.92 -5.85 -16.25
N LEU A 132 -7.62 -5.58 -16.15
CA LEU A 132 -6.66 -6.07 -17.14
C LEU A 132 -6.58 -7.59 -17.18
N GLN A 133 -6.72 -8.27 -16.05
CA GLN A 133 -6.74 -9.73 -15.98
C GLN A 133 -7.92 -10.35 -16.69
N LEU A 134 -9.08 -9.68 -16.68
CA LEU A 134 -10.24 -10.12 -17.45
C LEU A 134 -9.94 -10.22 -18.95
N PHE A 135 -9.10 -9.32 -19.48
CA PHE A 135 -8.82 -9.21 -20.92
C PHE A 135 -7.49 -9.83 -21.34
N LEU A 136 -6.45 -9.69 -20.52
CA LEU A 136 -5.07 -10.07 -20.86
C LEU A 136 -4.68 -11.46 -20.38
N PHE A 137 -5.36 -12.02 -19.37
CA PHE A 137 -5.00 -13.34 -18.86
C PHE A 137 -5.05 -14.40 -19.95
N SER A 138 -6.20 -14.55 -20.62
CA SER A 138 -6.39 -15.63 -21.59
C SER A 138 -5.47 -15.50 -22.82
N PRO A 139 -5.32 -14.31 -23.45
CA PRO A 139 -4.38 -14.13 -24.54
C PRO A 139 -2.93 -14.38 -24.13
N LEU A 140 -2.50 -13.90 -22.97
CA LEU A 140 -1.11 -14.04 -22.52
C LEU A 140 -0.81 -15.49 -22.11
N ALA A 141 -1.73 -16.16 -21.43
CA ALA A 141 -1.62 -17.58 -21.12
C ALA A 141 -1.47 -18.40 -22.40
N TYR A 142 -2.32 -18.17 -23.40
CA TYR A 142 -2.25 -18.86 -24.70
C TYR A 142 -0.94 -18.55 -25.43
N LEU A 143 -0.52 -17.29 -25.50
CA LEU A 143 0.72 -16.87 -26.14
C LEU A 143 1.94 -17.57 -25.51
N LEU A 144 2.08 -17.52 -24.19
CA LEU A 144 3.25 -18.06 -23.50
C LEU A 144 3.28 -19.58 -23.53
N THR A 145 2.13 -20.26 -23.37
CA THR A 145 2.10 -21.73 -23.27
C THR A 145 2.05 -22.43 -24.63
N VAL A 146 1.22 -21.96 -25.56
CA VAL A 146 0.98 -22.62 -26.85
C VAL A 146 1.89 -22.07 -27.93
N VAL A 147 1.91 -20.74 -28.13
CA VAL A 147 2.63 -20.12 -29.26
C VAL A 147 4.14 -20.12 -29.05
N ILE A 148 4.60 -19.58 -27.92
CA ILE A 148 6.04 -19.50 -27.61
C ILE A 148 6.52 -20.80 -26.97
N GLY A 149 5.68 -21.42 -26.13
CA GLY A 149 6.03 -22.65 -25.44
C GLY A 149 6.12 -23.90 -26.33
N GLY A 150 5.56 -23.85 -27.55
CA GLY A 150 5.68 -24.93 -28.53
C GLY A 150 5.05 -26.26 -28.09
N ASN A 151 4.24 -26.29 -27.03
CA ASN A 151 3.58 -27.50 -26.53
C ASN A 151 2.38 -27.84 -27.43
N THR A 152 2.61 -28.53 -28.54
CA THR A 152 1.56 -28.99 -29.47
C THR A 152 0.68 -30.12 -28.92
N THR A 153 1.09 -30.75 -27.81
CA THR A 153 0.33 -31.82 -27.13
C THR A 153 -0.66 -31.31 -26.10
N ILE A 154 -0.55 -30.04 -25.70
CA ILE A 154 -1.39 -29.43 -24.66
C ILE A 154 -2.37 -28.47 -25.35
N SER A 155 -3.53 -28.98 -25.74
CA SER A 155 -4.59 -28.20 -26.39
C SER A 155 -5.33 -27.35 -25.35
N ILE A 156 -4.76 -26.20 -24.98
CA ILE A 156 -5.51 -25.19 -24.23
C ILE A 156 -6.57 -24.60 -25.15
N GLU A 157 -7.82 -24.96 -24.92
CA GLU A 157 -8.93 -24.29 -25.57
C GLU A 157 -9.08 -22.87 -25.02
N ILE A 158 -8.64 -21.89 -25.81
CA ILE A 158 -8.71 -20.47 -25.43
C ILE A 158 -10.14 -20.06 -25.02
N TRP A 159 -11.15 -20.63 -25.67
CA TRP A 159 -12.55 -20.38 -25.35
C TRP A 159 -12.92 -20.83 -23.94
N LEU A 160 -12.46 -22.00 -23.51
CA LEU A 160 -12.68 -22.52 -22.17
C LEU A 160 -12.00 -21.63 -21.12
N VAL A 161 -10.77 -21.18 -21.39
CA VAL A 161 -10.05 -20.25 -20.50
C VAL A 161 -10.82 -18.93 -20.36
N ILE A 162 -11.30 -18.35 -21.45
CA ILE A 162 -12.13 -17.12 -21.43
C ILE A 162 -13.38 -17.34 -20.57
N GLN A 163 -14.10 -18.45 -20.78
CA GLN A 163 -15.30 -18.77 -20.00
C GLN A 163 -14.99 -18.91 -18.50
N SER A 164 -13.90 -19.60 -18.15
CA SER A 164 -13.47 -19.75 -16.76
C SER A 164 -13.08 -18.40 -16.13
N VAL A 165 -12.33 -17.55 -16.84
CA VAL A 165 -11.98 -16.20 -16.35
C VAL A 165 -13.24 -15.36 -16.15
N LEU A 166 -14.18 -15.35 -17.09
CA LEU A 166 -15.44 -14.62 -16.97
C LEU A 166 -16.29 -15.15 -15.79
N PHE A 167 -16.31 -16.46 -15.58
CA PHE A 167 -17.08 -17.05 -14.50
C PHE A 167 -16.47 -16.76 -13.13
N PHE A 168 -15.17 -17.00 -12.94
CA PHE A 168 -14.52 -16.87 -11.64
C PHE A 168 -14.14 -15.43 -11.30
N LEU A 169 -13.80 -14.60 -12.28
CA LEU A 169 -13.44 -13.19 -12.06
C LEU A 169 -14.54 -12.22 -12.52
N GLY A 170 -15.09 -12.43 -13.72
CA GLY A 170 -16.08 -11.52 -14.31
C GLY A 170 -17.38 -11.42 -13.51
N ILE A 171 -17.98 -12.55 -13.10
CA ILE A 171 -19.21 -12.55 -12.30
C ILE A 171 -19.00 -11.84 -10.94
N PRO A 172 -17.98 -12.18 -10.13
CA PRO A 172 -17.72 -11.45 -8.89
C PRO A 172 -17.40 -9.97 -9.09
N LEU A 173 -16.72 -9.59 -10.17
CA LEU A 173 -16.41 -8.20 -10.49
C LEU A 173 -17.69 -7.40 -10.78
N LEU A 174 -18.56 -7.95 -11.63
CA LEU A 174 -19.87 -7.34 -11.93
C LEU A 174 -20.74 -7.26 -10.68
N ALA A 175 -20.82 -8.34 -9.90
CA ALA A 175 -21.59 -8.37 -8.67
C ALA A 175 -21.08 -7.34 -7.65
N GLY A 176 -19.77 -7.25 -7.44
CA GLY A 176 -19.17 -6.27 -6.51
C GLY A 176 -19.41 -4.82 -6.97
N GLY A 177 -19.26 -4.56 -8.27
CA GLY A 177 -19.55 -3.25 -8.86
C GLY A 177 -21.03 -2.86 -8.72
N LEU A 178 -21.95 -3.79 -9.01
CA LEU A 178 -23.40 -3.58 -8.87
C LEU A 178 -23.80 -3.35 -7.41
N THR A 179 -23.24 -4.11 -6.47
CA THR A 179 -23.49 -3.92 -5.04
C THR A 179 -23.05 -2.53 -4.60
N ARG A 180 -21.84 -2.11 -4.96
CA ARG A 180 -21.33 -0.76 -4.60
C ARG A 180 -22.19 0.34 -5.23
N PHE A 181 -22.57 0.19 -6.51
CA PHE A 181 -23.44 1.13 -7.21
C PHE A 181 -24.82 1.23 -6.54
N ALA A 182 -25.43 0.09 -6.19
CA ALA A 182 -26.74 0.05 -5.53
C ALA A 182 -26.72 0.78 -4.18
N PHE A 183 -25.71 0.53 -3.34
CA PHE A 183 -25.59 1.21 -2.05
C PHE A 183 -25.34 2.71 -2.19
N LYS A 184 -24.50 3.12 -3.14
CA LYS A 184 -24.11 4.54 -3.28
C LYS A 184 -25.15 5.40 -3.98
N TYR A 185 -25.88 4.85 -4.95
CA TYR A 185 -26.80 5.62 -5.80
C TYR A 185 -28.26 5.28 -5.55
N LEU A 186 -28.63 4.01 -5.45
CA LEU A 186 -30.04 3.60 -5.27
C LEU A 186 -30.51 3.72 -3.83
N LEU A 187 -29.65 3.38 -2.87
CA LEU A 187 -29.98 3.37 -1.44
C LEU A 187 -29.56 4.65 -0.70
N LYS A 188 -29.06 5.66 -1.41
CA LYS A 188 -28.58 6.93 -0.84
C LYS A 188 -29.61 7.64 0.04
N ASN A 189 -30.90 7.49 -0.27
CA ASN A 189 -31.99 8.14 0.45
C ASN A 189 -32.44 7.36 1.70
N VAL A 190 -32.00 6.10 1.86
CA VAL A 190 -32.44 5.19 2.93
C VAL A 190 -31.29 4.84 3.88
N ILE A 191 -30.05 4.83 3.37
CA ILE A 191 -28.86 4.37 4.07
C ILE A 191 -27.80 5.48 4.03
N ASP A 192 -27.21 5.76 5.19
CA ASP A 192 -26.14 6.77 5.32
C ASP A 192 -24.95 6.47 4.40
N SER A 193 -24.32 7.53 3.88
CA SER A 193 -23.23 7.45 2.90
C SER A 193 -22.03 6.64 3.40
N ASN A 194 -21.85 6.51 4.72
CA ASN A 194 -20.75 5.78 5.33
C ASN A 194 -21.11 4.34 5.75
N TRP A 195 -22.38 3.94 5.64
CA TRP A 195 -22.83 2.62 6.11
C TRP A 195 -22.19 1.48 5.30
N TYR A 196 -22.01 1.67 3.99
CA TYR A 196 -21.36 0.68 3.14
C TYR A 196 -19.93 0.37 3.63
N GLU A 197 -19.14 1.40 3.89
CA GLU A 197 -17.74 1.24 4.32
C GLU A 197 -17.62 0.79 5.78
N ASN A 198 -18.51 1.27 6.68
CA ASN A 198 -18.39 1.02 8.12
C ASN A 198 -19.15 -0.21 8.63
N ARG A 199 -20.16 -0.70 7.90
CA ARG A 199 -20.99 -1.84 8.33
C ARG A 199 -20.99 -2.98 7.32
N PHE A 200 -21.26 -2.70 6.06
CA PHE A 200 -21.36 -3.75 5.03
C PHE A 200 -20.01 -4.40 4.73
N LEU A 201 -18.98 -3.60 4.42
CA LEU A 201 -17.65 -4.13 4.08
C LEU A 201 -17.03 -4.95 5.23
N PRO A 202 -17.06 -4.51 6.51
CA PRO A 202 -16.55 -5.32 7.62
C PRO A 202 -17.32 -6.62 7.83
N LEU A 203 -18.62 -6.66 7.52
CA LEU A 203 -19.45 -7.86 7.64
C LEU A 203 -19.09 -8.92 6.59
N ILE A 204 -18.86 -8.50 5.34
CA ILE A 204 -18.55 -9.44 4.25
C ILE A 204 -17.06 -9.76 4.14
N SER A 205 -16.16 -8.93 4.69
CA SER A 205 -14.71 -9.10 4.58
C SER A 205 -14.21 -10.47 5.09
N PRO A 206 -14.68 -11.00 6.23
CA PRO A 206 -14.27 -12.33 6.71
C PRO A 206 -14.64 -13.47 5.75
N LEU A 207 -15.67 -13.31 4.92
CA LEU A 207 -16.06 -14.31 3.92
C LEU A 207 -14.95 -14.52 2.89
N SER A 208 -14.15 -13.50 2.59
CA SER A 208 -13.00 -13.63 1.68
C SER A 208 -11.97 -14.62 2.20
N LEU A 209 -11.52 -14.41 3.43
CA LEU A 209 -10.57 -15.30 4.11
C LEU A 209 -11.16 -16.69 4.32
N GLY A 210 -12.44 -16.77 4.72
CA GLY A 210 -13.14 -18.04 4.88
C GLY A 210 -13.22 -18.86 3.60
N GLY A 211 -13.61 -18.24 2.48
CA GLY A 211 -13.66 -18.88 1.16
C GLY A 211 -12.29 -19.31 0.66
N LEU A 212 -11.25 -18.50 0.90
CA LEU A 212 -9.87 -18.84 0.58
C LEU A 212 -9.39 -20.08 1.36
N LEU A 213 -9.54 -20.06 2.69
CA LEU A 213 -9.14 -21.17 3.56
C LEU A 213 -9.92 -22.45 3.23
N PHE A 214 -11.21 -22.33 2.92
CA PHE A 214 -12.05 -23.43 2.46
C PHE A 214 -11.55 -23.99 1.12
N THR A 215 -11.26 -23.13 0.13
CA THR A 215 -10.75 -23.55 -1.18
C THR A 215 -9.41 -24.27 -1.04
N ILE A 216 -8.50 -23.74 -0.23
CA ILE A 216 -7.22 -24.39 0.10
C ILE A 216 -7.47 -25.75 0.76
N TYR A 217 -8.37 -25.83 1.73
CA TYR A 217 -8.69 -27.11 2.39
C TYR A 217 -9.20 -28.15 1.38
N VAL A 218 -10.16 -27.78 0.52
CA VAL A 218 -10.73 -28.67 -0.51
C VAL A 218 -9.66 -29.10 -1.51
N MET A 219 -8.85 -28.15 -2.01
CA MET A 219 -7.74 -28.42 -2.93
C MET A 219 -6.74 -29.42 -2.38
N PHE A 220 -6.24 -29.18 -1.16
CA PHE A 220 -5.27 -30.08 -0.53
C PHE A 220 -5.89 -31.43 -0.13
N THR A 221 -7.21 -31.48 0.12
CA THR A 221 -7.91 -32.75 0.32
C THR A 221 -7.99 -33.56 -0.97
N LEU A 222 -8.28 -32.90 -2.10
CA LEU A 222 -8.38 -33.56 -3.41
C LEU A 222 -7.00 -33.99 -3.94
N GLN A 223 -5.99 -33.14 -3.81
CA GLN A 223 -4.66 -33.36 -4.40
C GLN A 223 -3.60 -33.88 -3.43
N GLY A 224 -3.93 -34.07 -2.15
CA GLY A 224 -2.94 -34.41 -1.12
C GLY A 224 -2.15 -35.68 -1.39
N VAL A 225 -2.80 -36.73 -1.91
CA VAL A 225 -2.10 -37.97 -2.32
C VAL A 225 -1.12 -37.73 -3.47
N SER A 226 -1.48 -36.90 -4.45
CA SER A 226 -0.57 -36.53 -5.56
C SER A 226 0.63 -35.73 -5.05
N ILE A 227 0.42 -34.81 -4.11
CA ILE A 227 1.48 -34.02 -3.46
C ILE A 227 2.45 -34.95 -2.71
N THR A 228 1.94 -35.94 -1.95
CA THR A 228 2.79 -36.85 -1.18
C THR A 228 3.52 -37.87 -2.03
N ASN A 229 2.91 -38.34 -3.12
CA ASN A 229 3.50 -39.37 -3.99
C ASN A 229 4.56 -38.80 -4.94
N ASP A 230 4.48 -37.53 -5.32
CA ASP A 230 5.39 -36.87 -6.28
C ASP A 230 6.11 -35.67 -5.64
N ILE A 231 6.71 -35.88 -4.46
CA ILE A 231 7.39 -34.81 -3.72
C ILE A 231 8.57 -34.20 -4.48
N GLY A 232 9.21 -34.99 -5.35
CA GLY A 232 10.27 -34.52 -6.24
C GLY A 232 9.76 -33.42 -7.17
N SER A 233 8.60 -33.62 -7.80
CA SER A 233 7.99 -32.58 -8.65
C SER A 233 7.58 -31.35 -7.84
N VAL A 234 7.11 -31.52 -6.61
CA VAL A 234 6.75 -30.40 -5.71
C VAL A 234 7.95 -29.52 -5.38
N LEU A 235 9.08 -30.13 -5.00
CA LEU A 235 10.31 -29.41 -4.70
C LEU A 235 10.86 -28.70 -5.94
N ARG A 236 10.81 -29.36 -7.11
CA ARG A 236 11.26 -28.74 -8.37
C ARG A 236 10.39 -27.56 -8.80
N ALA A 237 9.08 -27.62 -8.58
CA ALA A 237 8.18 -26.49 -8.85
C ALA A 237 8.40 -25.31 -7.89
N THR A 238 8.93 -25.55 -6.69
CA THR A 238 9.23 -24.51 -5.70
C THR A 238 10.38 -23.60 -6.14
N VAL A 239 11.38 -24.14 -6.84
CA VAL A 239 12.58 -23.40 -7.28
C VAL A 239 12.25 -22.16 -8.12
N PRO A 240 11.54 -22.26 -9.27
CA PRO A 240 11.18 -21.08 -10.06
C PRO A 240 10.28 -20.11 -9.31
N LEU A 241 9.37 -20.58 -8.45
CA LEU A 241 8.52 -19.71 -7.63
C LEU A 241 9.35 -18.85 -6.66
N LEU A 242 10.28 -19.46 -5.93
CA LEU A 242 11.17 -18.74 -5.00
C LEU A 242 12.02 -17.70 -5.73
N LEU A 243 12.62 -18.09 -6.85
CA LEU A 243 13.42 -17.18 -7.67
C LEU A 243 12.56 -16.02 -8.22
N TYR A 244 11.37 -16.33 -8.72
CA TYR A 244 10.41 -15.35 -9.22
C TYR A 244 10.05 -14.33 -8.13
N PHE A 245 9.57 -14.79 -6.97
CA PHE A 245 9.16 -13.90 -5.89
C PHE A 245 10.33 -13.05 -5.42
N PHE A 246 11.50 -13.64 -5.22
CA PHE A 246 12.71 -12.93 -4.80
C PHE A 246 13.08 -11.83 -5.80
N PHE A 247 13.32 -12.16 -7.07
CA PHE A 247 13.82 -11.20 -8.04
C PHE A 247 12.79 -10.13 -8.42
N ILE A 248 11.51 -10.48 -8.53
CA ILE A 248 10.48 -9.50 -8.87
C ILE A 248 10.24 -8.56 -7.68
N PHE A 249 10.17 -9.07 -6.45
CA PHE A 249 9.99 -8.23 -5.27
C PHE A 249 11.17 -7.28 -5.09
N PHE A 250 12.39 -7.82 -4.93
CA PHE A 250 13.58 -6.99 -4.69
C PHE A 250 13.96 -6.14 -5.91
N GLY A 251 13.75 -6.64 -7.12
CA GLY A 251 13.96 -5.89 -8.35
C GLY A 251 13.02 -4.68 -8.46
N THR A 252 11.73 -4.87 -8.16
CA THR A 252 10.75 -3.76 -8.13
C THR A 252 11.07 -2.78 -7.01
N PHE A 253 11.37 -3.28 -5.80
CA PHE A 253 11.69 -2.44 -4.65
C PHE A 253 12.94 -1.58 -4.91
N TYR A 254 13.98 -2.18 -5.47
CA TYR A 254 15.21 -1.50 -5.86
C TYR A 254 15.00 -0.53 -7.03
N LEU A 255 14.18 -0.89 -8.01
CA LEU A 255 13.82 0.00 -9.12
C LEU A 255 13.12 1.26 -8.59
N CYS A 256 12.13 1.09 -7.69
CA CYS A 256 11.47 2.20 -7.02
C CYS A 256 12.45 3.05 -6.21
N TYR A 257 13.37 2.43 -5.46
CA TYR A 257 14.42 3.14 -4.74
C TYR A 257 15.32 3.98 -5.67
N ARG A 258 15.63 3.45 -6.85
CA ARG A 258 16.47 4.15 -7.84
C ARG A 258 15.77 5.38 -8.41
N PHE A 259 14.44 5.34 -8.50
CA PHE A 259 13.59 6.49 -8.74
C PHE A 259 13.40 7.25 -7.42
N LYS A 260 14.37 8.11 -7.09
CA LYS A 260 14.42 8.95 -5.87
C LYS A 260 13.19 9.85 -5.59
N SER A 261 12.12 9.76 -6.37
CA SER A 261 10.85 10.47 -6.16
C SER A 261 9.74 9.54 -5.66
N ILE A 262 9.99 8.24 -5.49
CA ILE A 262 8.98 7.26 -5.06
C ILE A 262 9.18 6.98 -3.56
N PRO A 263 8.19 7.33 -2.71
CA PRO A 263 8.26 7.08 -1.27
C PRO A 263 8.14 5.58 -0.96
N TYR A 264 8.57 5.19 0.24
CA TYR A 264 8.62 3.79 0.69
C TYR A 264 7.26 3.10 0.56
N GLU A 265 6.20 3.78 0.97
CA GLU A 265 4.83 3.25 1.01
C GLU A 265 4.38 2.81 -0.39
N ILE A 266 4.67 3.63 -1.42
CA ILE A 266 4.36 3.31 -2.81
C ILE A 266 5.29 2.19 -3.32
N ALA A 267 6.57 2.20 -2.96
CA ALA A 267 7.52 1.17 -3.40
C ALA A 267 7.14 -0.22 -2.88
N VAL A 268 6.71 -0.31 -1.61
CA VAL A 268 6.19 -1.53 -0.99
C VAL A 268 4.96 -2.02 -1.72
N THR A 269 3.96 -1.14 -1.92
CA THR A 269 2.74 -1.48 -2.64
C THR A 269 3.05 -2.02 -4.04
N GLN A 270 3.95 -1.35 -4.77
CA GLN A 270 4.37 -1.77 -6.11
C GLN A 270 5.06 -3.12 -6.10
N SER A 271 5.94 -3.35 -5.13
CA SER A 271 6.72 -4.59 -5.03
C SER A 271 5.86 -5.80 -4.69
N PHE A 272 4.92 -5.66 -3.75
CA PHE A 272 3.96 -6.73 -3.44
C PHE A 272 2.96 -6.96 -4.57
N THR A 273 2.53 -5.91 -5.25
CA THR A 273 1.65 -6.07 -6.43
C THR A 273 2.38 -6.77 -7.57
N ALA A 274 3.65 -6.42 -7.83
CA ALA A 274 4.45 -7.02 -8.89
C ALA A 274 4.85 -8.46 -8.57
N ALA A 275 5.18 -8.78 -7.31
CA ALA A 275 5.58 -10.14 -6.93
C ALA A 275 4.39 -11.08 -6.72
N GLY A 276 3.26 -10.58 -6.22
CA GLY A 276 2.10 -11.41 -5.91
C GLY A 276 1.41 -11.97 -7.16
N ASN A 277 0.89 -13.18 -7.03
CA ASN A 277 0.07 -13.82 -8.06
C ASN A 277 -1.36 -14.06 -7.56
N ASN A 278 -2.28 -14.36 -8.49
CA ASN A 278 -3.63 -14.83 -8.16
C ASN A 278 -3.71 -16.32 -8.44
N PHE A 279 -3.22 -17.10 -7.48
CA PHE A 279 -3.19 -18.55 -7.59
C PHE A 279 -4.61 -19.14 -7.65
N GLU A 280 -5.61 -18.46 -7.13
CA GLU A 280 -7.00 -18.94 -7.12
C GLU A 280 -7.59 -18.98 -8.52
N LEU A 281 -7.35 -17.94 -9.31
CA LEU A 281 -7.70 -17.93 -10.72
C LEU A 281 -6.86 -18.97 -11.49
N ALA A 282 -5.56 -19.09 -11.19
CA ALA A 282 -4.70 -20.08 -11.83
C ALA A 282 -5.18 -21.52 -11.57
N ILE A 283 -5.56 -21.85 -10.33
CA ILE A 283 -6.15 -23.14 -9.94
C ILE A 283 -7.45 -23.36 -10.72
N ALA A 284 -8.34 -22.38 -10.74
CA ALA A 284 -9.63 -22.51 -11.40
C ALA A 284 -9.48 -22.86 -12.88
N ILE A 285 -8.54 -22.21 -13.57
CA ILE A 285 -8.27 -22.40 -14.99
C ILE A 285 -7.53 -23.71 -15.23
N ALA A 286 -6.53 -24.04 -14.42
CA ALA A 286 -5.82 -25.31 -14.57
C ALA A 286 -6.75 -26.51 -14.34
N VAL A 287 -7.63 -26.44 -13.34
CA VAL A 287 -8.64 -27.48 -13.10
C VAL A 287 -9.66 -27.54 -14.25
N ALA A 288 -10.13 -26.40 -14.74
CA ALA A 288 -11.10 -26.36 -15.84
C ALA A 288 -10.50 -26.91 -17.16
N SER A 289 -9.27 -26.53 -17.49
CA SER A 289 -8.61 -26.89 -18.75
C SER A 289 -7.98 -28.27 -18.76
N PHE A 290 -7.38 -28.71 -17.65
CA PHE A 290 -6.60 -29.96 -17.59
C PHE A 290 -7.20 -31.01 -16.66
N GLY A 291 -8.18 -30.65 -15.84
CA GLY A 291 -8.75 -31.51 -14.81
C GLY A 291 -7.96 -31.45 -13.50
N ILE A 292 -8.60 -31.92 -12.43
CA ILE A 292 -8.06 -31.82 -11.06
C ILE A 292 -6.90 -32.77 -10.78
N ASP A 293 -6.84 -33.90 -11.49
CA ASP A 293 -5.79 -34.92 -11.32
C ASP A 293 -4.54 -34.63 -12.19
N SER A 294 -4.54 -33.51 -12.92
CA SER A 294 -3.44 -33.10 -13.79
C SER A 294 -2.24 -32.56 -13.02
N LYS A 295 -1.04 -32.69 -13.60
CA LYS A 295 0.18 -32.11 -13.01
C LYS A 295 0.20 -30.58 -13.10
N GLU A 296 -0.51 -30.01 -14.07
CA GLU A 296 -0.77 -28.58 -14.23
C GLU A 296 -1.53 -28.04 -13.01
N SER A 297 -2.65 -28.70 -12.66
CA SER A 297 -3.45 -28.30 -11.49
C SER A 297 -2.66 -28.47 -10.19
N LEU A 298 -1.91 -29.56 -10.03
CA LEU A 298 -1.01 -29.78 -8.90
C LEU A 298 -0.04 -28.61 -8.69
N THR A 299 0.55 -28.15 -9.79
CA THR A 299 1.48 -27.03 -9.76
C THR A 299 0.83 -25.75 -9.24
N THR A 300 -0.40 -25.46 -9.66
CA THR A 300 -1.15 -24.27 -9.19
C THR A 300 -1.49 -24.32 -7.70
N VAL A 301 -1.69 -25.52 -7.12
CA VAL A 301 -1.92 -25.71 -5.68
C VAL A 301 -0.65 -25.55 -4.85
N ILE A 302 0.53 -25.77 -5.44
CA ILE A 302 1.82 -25.52 -4.78
C ILE A 302 2.07 -24.02 -4.62
N GLY A 303 1.55 -23.17 -5.52
CA GLY A 303 1.67 -21.71 -5.45
C GLY A 303 1.42 -21.14 -4.04
N PRO A 304 0.23 -21.33 -3.45
CA PRO A 304 -0.10 -20.90 -2.09
C PRO A 304 0.84 -21.39 -1.00
N LEU A 305 1.34 -22.63 -1.14
CA LEU A 305 2.23 -23.25 -0.15
C LEU A 305 3.55 -22.49 -0.04
N ILE A 306 4.02 -21.94 -1.16
CA ILE A 306 5.28 -21.21 -1.25
C ILE A 306 5.07 -19.70 -1.11
N GLU A 307 4.09 -19.14 -1.79
CA GLU A 307 3.83 -17.71 -1.85
C GLU A 307 3.52 -17.10 -0.48
N VAL A 308 2.63 -17.73 0.30
CA VAL A 308 2.20 -17.16 1.58
C VAL A 308 3.36 -17.02 2.56
N PRO A 309 4.18 -18.05 2.85
CA PRO A 309 5.35 -17.90 3.73
C PRO A 309 6.38 -16.89 3.20
N VAL A 310 6.62 -16.88 1.89
CA VAL A 310 7.63 -16.01 1.27
C VAL A 310 7.21 -14.54 1.34
N LEU A 311 5.96 -14.23 1.04
CA LEU A 311 5.46 -12.86 1.11
C LEU A 311 5.39 -12.35 2.55
N VAL A 312 5.07 -13.19 3.53
CA VAL A 312 5.20 -12.84 4.97
C VAL A 312 6.66 -12.52 5.32
N ALA A 313 7.63 -13.30 4.84
CA ALA A 313 9.03 -12.99 5.06
C ALA A 313 9.42 -11.65 4.42
N PHE A 314 8.91 -11.35 3.23
CA PHE A 314 9.15 -10.06 2.56
C PHE A 314 8.53 -8.89 3.29
N VAL A 315 7.39 -9.05 3.98
CA VAL A 315 6.82 -7.99 4.84
C VAL A 315 7.83 -7.60 5.91
N HIS A 316 8.38 -8.58 6.63
CA HIS A 316 9.37 -8.31 7.67
C HIS A 316 10.66 -7.68 7.11
N ILE A 317 11.10 -8.13 5.93
CA ILE A 317 12.30 -7.57 5.27
C ILE A 317 12.05 -6.12 4.81
N ALA A 318 10.88 -5.82 4.24
CA ALA A 318 10.53 -4.48 3.80
C ALA A 318 10.50 -3.49 4.99
N LEU A 319 9.85 -3.88 6.09
CA LEU A 319 9.81 -3.09 7.32
C LEU A 319 11.22 -2.83 7.87
N ALA A 320 12.09 -3.84 7.89
CA ALA A 320 13.48 -3.68 8.31
C ALA A 320 14.30 -2.78 7.36
N ALA A 321 13.98 -2.78 6.06
CA ALA A 321 14.64 -1.97 5.04
C ALA A 321 14.13 -0.52 4.97
N ARG A 322 13.04 -0.16 5.67
CA ARG A 322 12.42 1.17 5.62
C ARG A 322 13.40 2.30 5.90
N ALA A 323 14.13 2.21 7.01
CA ALA A 323 15.11 3.22 7.41
C ALA A 323 16.29 3.35 6.43
N TRP A 324 16.58 2.31 5.64
CA TRP A 324 17.57 2.40 4.56
C TRP A 324 16.99 3.06 3.31
N TYR A 325 15.76 2.72 2.94
CA TYR A 325 15.07 3.23 1.77
C TYR A 325 14.85 4.76 1.85
N GLU A 326 14.54 5.28 3.04
CA GLU A 326 14.22 6.70 3.25
C GLU A 326 15.46 7.62 3.30
N ARG A 327 16.68 7.09 3.55
CA ARG A 327 17.92 7.89 3.67
C ARG A 327 18.20 8.85 2.50
N PRO A 328 18.08 8.46 1.22
CA PRO A 328 18.40 9.35 0.10
C PRO A 328 17.36 10.43 -0.13
N LEU A 329 16.11 10.21 0.31
CA LEU A 329 15.05 11.21 0.23
C LEU A 329 15.32 12.36 1.21
N VAL A 330 15.73 12.02 2.44
CA VAL A 330 16.19 12.99 3.45
C VAL A 330 17.35 13.82 2.90
N ASN A 331 18.39 13.18 2.38
CA ASN A 331 19.54 13.89 1.83
C ASN A 331 19.20 14.80 0.63
N LYS A 332 18.18 14.47 -0.17
CA LYS A 332 17.81 15.30 -1.34
C LYS A 332 16.96 16.50 -0.94
N LEU A 333 16.09 16.35 0.07
CA LEU A 333 15.41 17.48 0.71
C LEU A 333 16.41 18.44 1.37
N ASP A 334 17.49 17.90 1.96
CA ASP A 334 18.57 18.72 2.53
C ASP A 334 19.44 19.41 1.46
N LEU A 335 19.70 18.73 0.33
CA LEU A 335 20.58 19.21 -0.76
C LEU A 335 19.89 20.10 -1.80
N GLU A 336 18.56 20.05 -1.94
CA GLU A 336 17.79 20.91 -2.84
C GLU A 336 17.30 22.22 -2.19
N SER A 337 17.75 22.54 -0.97
CA SER A 337 17.68 23.91 -0.46
C SER A 337 18.66 24.80 -1.27
N PRO A 338 18.19 25.74 -2.12
CA PRO A 338 19.09 26.56 -2.89
C PRO A 338 19.55 27.75 -2.04
N LEU A 339 20.53 27.53 -1.17
CA LEU A 339 21.39 28.61 -0.68
C LEU A 339 22.50 28.83 -1.71
N LYS A 340 22.17 29.51 -2.81
CA LYS A 340 23.16 30.24 -3.61
C LYS A 340 22.99 31.71 -3.32
N GLU A 341 23.90 32.23 -2.51
CA GLU A 341 24.18 33.67 -2.40
C GLU A 341 24.39 34.25 -3.79
N LYS A 342 23.45 35.10 -4.22
CA LYS A 342 23.75 36.18 -5.16
C LYS A 342 23.90 37.45 -4.33
N VAL A 343 25.17 37.84 -4.14
CA VAL A 343 25.53 39.22 -3.84
C VAL A 343 25.26 40.02 -5.10
N GLU A 344 24.13 40.72 -5.15
CA GLU A 344 23.91 41.85 -6.05
C GLU A 344 23.21 42.95 -5.25
N ASP A 345 23.92 44.07 -5.14
CA ASP A 345 23.51 45.31 -4.51
C ASP A 345 22.21 45.88 -5.10
N SER A 346 21.57 46.71 -4.29
CA SER A 346 20.54 47.72 -4.62
C SER A 346 19.07 47.25 -4.69
N SER A 347 18.36 47.40 -3.57
CA SER A 347 17.33 48.45 -3.42
C SER A 347 16.51 48.20 -2.14
N CYS A 348 16.46 49.25 -1.33
CA CYS A 348 16.01 49.27 0.06
C CYS A 348 14.48 49.37 0.17
N SER A 349 13.92 48.71 1.21
CA SER A 349 12.76 49.15 2.01
C SER A 349 11.50 48.27 2.08
N SER A 350 11.32 47.21 1.27
CA SER A 350 10.09 46.37 1.35
C SER A 350 10.31 44.90 1.73
N LYS A 351 11.54 44.37 1.65
CA LYS A 351 11.83 42.94 1.92
C LYS A 351 12.01 42.57 3.40
N ASN A 352 12.25 43.51 4.30
CA ASN A 352 12.55 43.20 5.72
C ASN A 352 11.33 42.87 6.60
N LEU A 353 10.10 43.15 6.15
CA LEU A 353 8.88 42.87 6.94
C LEU A 353 8.40 41.41 6.79
N LEU A 354 8.69 40.77 5.65
CA LEU A 354 8.30 39.38 5.40
C LEU A 354 9.20 38.38 6.12
N SER A 355 10.48 38.71 6.35
CA SER A 355 11.45 37.85 7.05
C SER A 355 11.16 37.62 8.53
N THR A 356 10.18 38.33 9.10
CA THR A 356 9.81 38.29 10.53
C THR A 356 8.41 37.72 10.78
N SER A 357 7.76 37.10 9.80
CA SER A 357 6.47 36.41 10.01
C SER A 357 6.69 34.90 10.06
N ILE A 358 6.12 34.23 11.08
CA ILE A 358 6.31 32.79 11.33
C ILE A 358 4.97 32.05 11.43
N ILE A 359 4.94 30.82 10.88
CA ILE A 359 3.82 29.90 11.05
C ILE A 359 4.29 28.51 11.52
N PHE A 360 3.55 27.95 12.48
CA PHE A 360 3.77 26.60 13.00
C PHE A 360 2.74 25.62 12.43
N VAL A 361 3.19 24.56 11.75
CA VAL A 361 2.30 23.61 11.06
C VAL A 361 2.38 22.23 11.69
N CYS A 362 1.22 21.60 11.91
CA CYS A 362 1.15 20.18 12.25
C CYS A 362 -0.02 19.50 11.51
N LYS A 363 -0.29 18.22 11.81
CA LYS A 363 -1.34 17.45 11.11
C LYS A 363 -2.75 18.02 11.28
N MET A 364 -3.17 18.36 12.51
CA MET A 364 -4.55 18.77 12.82
C MET A 364 -4.68 20.15 13.49
N ASN A 365 -3.57 20.84 13.76
CA ASN A 365 -3.54 22.10 14.51
C ASN A 365 -4.20 22.05 15.91
N SER A 366 -4.14 20.89 16.57
CA SER A 366 -4.82 20.67 17.85
C SER A 366 -3.91 20.78 19.07
N CYS A 367 -2.67 20.27 19.00
CA CYS A 367 -1.72 20.19 20.12
C CYS A 367 -0.41 20.94 19.83
N ARG A 368 0.54 20.28 19.15
CA ARG A 368 1.94 20.71 18.99
C ARG A 368 2.08 22.15 18.47
N SER A 369 1.47 22.44 17.33
CA SER A 369 1.54 23.75 16.68
C SER A 369 0.89 24.87 17.50
N GLN A 370 -0.15 24.54 18.29
CA GLN A 370 -0.79 25.48 19.21
C GLN A 370 0.12 25.83 20.38
N MET A 371 0.80 24.82 20.95
CA MET A 371 1.81 25.04 21.99
C MET A 371 2.95 25.92 21.47
N ALA A 372 3.42 25.67 20.25
CA ALA A 372 4.49 26.44 19.62
C ALA A 372 4.09 27.90 19.35
N GLU A 373 2.87 28.13 18.84
CA GLU A 373 2.30 29.49 18.68
C GLU A 373 2.23 30.22 20.03
N GLY A 374 1.79 29.52 21.09
CA GLY A 374 1.72 30.06 22.45
C GLY A 374 3.09 30.49 22.98
N PHE A 375 4.10 29.62 22.90
CA PHE A 375 5.46 29.96 23.33
C PHE A 375 6.08 31.08 22.49
N ALA A 376 5.87 31.08 21.18
CA ALA A 376 6.38 32.13 20.31
C ALA A 376 5.74 33.49 20.63
N LYS A 377 4.42 33.54 20.87
CA LYS A 377 3.74 34.76 21.33
C LYS A 377 4.21 35.21 22.72
N ALA A 378 4.56 34.29 23.61
CA ALA A 378 5.06 34.63 24.94
C ALA A 378 6.52 35.15 24.91
N HIS A 379 7.38 34.61 24.04
CA HIS A 379 8.82 34.88 24.05
C HIS A 379 9.32 35.82 22.95
N ALA A 380 8.53 36.05 21.89
CA ALA A 380 8.99 36.75 20.69
C ALA A 380 7.92 37.64 20.03
N LYS A 381 6.94 38.13 20.79
CA LYS A 381 5.89 39.02 20.27
C LYS A 381 6.44 40.29 19.62
N ASP A 382 7.53 40.84 20.16
CA ASP A 382 8.17 42.06 19.65
C ASP A 382 9.19 41.78 18.53
N PHE A 383 9.49 40.50 18.29
CA PHE A 383 10.46 40.08 17.28
C PHE A 383 9.78 39.67 15.97
N PHE A 384 8.64 38.96 16.07
CA PHE A 384 7.88 38.55 14.89
C PHE A 384 6.72 39.51 14.63
N SER A 385 6.58 39.96 13.38
CA SER A 385 5.45 40.78 12.92
C SER A 385 4.13 40.02 12.92
N ARG A 386 4.19 38.69 12.76
CA ARG A 386 3.03 37.80 12.78
C ARG A 386 3.44 36.40 13.23
N ILE A 387 2.63 35.82 14.11
CA ILE A 387 2.83 34.47 14.67
C ILE A 387 1.51 33.71 14.55
N GLU A 388 1.51 32.65 13.74
CA GLU A 388 0.33 31.84 13.48
C GLU A 388 0.62 30.35 13.64
N SER A 389 -0.44 29.54 13.68
CA SER A 389 -0.33 28.10 13.50
C SER A 389 -1.42 27.56 12.60
N ALA A 390 -1.16 26.43 11.95
CA ALA A 390 -2.12 25.80 11.04
C ALA A 390 -2.01 24.27 10.98
N GLY A 391 -2.99 23.66 10.34
CA GLY A 391 -3.17 22.21 10.21
C GLY A 391 -3.21 21.77 8.75
N LEU A 392 -2.57 20.64 8.44
CA LEU A 392 -2.61 20.04 7.09
C LEU A 392 -3.99 19.46 6.74
N ASN A 393 -4.70 18.94 7.74
CA ASN A 393 -6.05 18.41 7.58
C ASN A 393 -7.11 19.47 7.93
N ASP A 394 -8.37 19.19 7.61
CA ASP A 394 -9.52 20.04 7.93
C ASP A 394 -9.59 20.42 9.42
N LYS A 395 -10.26 21.55 9.70
CA LYS A 395 -10.37 22.17 11.02
C LYS A 395 -10.74 21.13 12.10
N SER A 396 -9.97 21.13 13.19
CA SER A 396 -10.26 20.36 14.40
C SER A 396 -10.58 21.29 15.58
N GLU A 397 -10.52 20.81 16.81
CA GLU A 397 -10.58 21.65 18.01
C GLU A 397 -9.22 21.65 18.71
N VAL A 398 -8.89 22.76 19.39
CA VAL A 398 -7.66 22.82 20.20
C VAL A 398 -7.83 21.90 21.41
N ASN A 399 -6.90 20.95 21.55
CA ASN A 399 -7.01 19.89 22.56
C ASN A 399 -7.06 20.47 23.98
N THR A 400 -8.01 20.00 24.79
CA THR A 400 -8.23 20.50 26.16
C THR A 400 -7.06 20.21 27.10
N THR A 401 -6.39 19.07 26.96
CA THR A 401 -5.18 18.73 27.71
C THR A 401 -4.03 19.65 27.31
N ALA A 402 -3.90 19.99 26.02
CA ALA A 402 -2.92 20.98 25.56
C ALA A 402 -3.16 22.37 26.19
N LYS A 403 -4.42 22.83 26.25
CA LYS A 403 -4.77 24.08 26.95
C LYS A 403 -4.37 24.02 28.44
N LYS A 404 -4.66 22.90 29.11
CA LYS A 404 -4.34 22.71 30.53
C LYS A 404 -2.83 22.77 30.80
N VAL A 405 -2.03 22.00 30.06
CA VAL A 405 -0.57 21.98 30.29
C VAL A 405 0.11 23.30 29.91
N MET A 406 -0.46 24.08 28.99
CA MET A 406 0.07 25.41 28.66
C MET A 406 -0.30 26.44 29.73
N MET A 407 -1.53 26.36 30.29
CA MET A 407 -1.94 27.20 31.42
C MET A 407 -1.06 26.95 32.66
N ASP A 408 -0.60 25.72 32.89
CA ASP A 408 0.32 25.38 33.99
C ASP A 408 1.67 26.13 33.92
N VAL A 409 2.08 26.62 32.75
CA VAL A 409 3.27 27.47 32.55
C VAL A 409 2.92 28.94 32.27
N GLY A 410 1.66 29.33 32.53
CA GLY A 410 1.19 30.70 32.38
C GLY A 410 0.89 31.14 30.95
N ILE A 411 0.73 30.20 30.00
CA ILE A 411 0.35 30.51 28.61
C ILE A 411 -1.10 30.10 28.38
N ASP A 412 -1.96 31.10 28.19
CA ASP A 412 -3.38 30.89 27.92
C ASP A 412 -3.64 30.63 26.42
N LEU A 413 -4.21 29.46 26.12
CA LEU A 413 -4.64 29.05 24.78
C LEU A 413 -6.17 29.05 24.62
N SER A 414 -6.92 29.68 25.52
CA SER A 414 -8.39 29.64 25.53
C SER A 414 -8.99 30.24 24.25
N GLU A 415 -8.43 31.36 23.79
CA GLU A 415 -8.81 32.09 22.58
C GLU A 415 -8.20 31.53 21.29
N HIS A 416 -7.36 30.49 21.38
CA HIS A 416 -6.81 29.85 20.20
C HIS A 416 -7.84 28.97 19.49
N ALA A 417 -7.81 28.99 18.17
CA ALA A 417 -8.65 28.16 17.31
C ALA A 417 -7.79 27.30 16.38
N SER A 418 -8.31 26.13 16.03
CA SER A 418 -7.72 25.29 14.99
C SER A 418 -7.95 25.94 13.63
N LYS A 419 -6.88 26.22 12.92
CA LYS A 419 -6.87 26.88 11.61
C LYS A 419 -6.30 25.91 10.58
N ALA A 420 -6.90 25.83 9.40
CA ALA A 420 -6.41 25.01 8.30
C ALA A 420 -5.35 25.77 7.50
N LEU A 421 -4.36 25.06 6.97
CA LEU A 421 -3.23 25.68 6.27
C LEU A 421 -3.66 26.44 5.00
N PHE A 422 -4.73 25.99 4.33
CA PHE A 422 -5.26 26.65 3.13
C PHE A 422 -5.91 28.01 3.42
N GLU A 423 -6.16 28.36 4.69
CA GLU A 423 -6.69 29.69 5.07
C GLU A 423 -5.61 30.78 5.02
N PHE A 424 -4.35 30.39 4.82
CA PHE A 424 -3.20 31.28 4.80
C PHE A 424 -2.51 31.27 3.45
N SER A 425 -1.94 32.42 3.07
CA SER A 425 -1.12 32.52 1.86
C SER A 425 0.37 32.33 2.24
N PRO A 426 1.12 31.45 1.54
CA PRO A 426 2.56 31.27 1.76
C PRO A 426 3.36 32.58 1.72
N SER A 427 2.96 33.52 0.87
CA SER A 427 3.60 34.83 0.70
C SER A 427 3.51 35.75 1.93
N GLU A 428 2.70 35.41 2.93
CA GLU A 428 2.54 36.19 4.16
C GLU A 428 3.58 35.83 5.24
N PHE A 429 4.32 34.73 5.04
CA PHE A 429 5.24 34.17 6.04
C PHE A 429 6.66 34.07 5.48
N GLY A 430 7.64 34.41 6.31
CA GLY A 430 9.06 34.23 6.02
C GLY A 430 9.64 32.96 6.63
N ILE A 431 8.95 32.37 7.61
CA ILE A 431 9.41 31.18 8.33
C ILE A 431 8.25 30.19 8.50
N VAL A 432 8.46 28.93 8.14
CA VAL A 432 7.55 27.82 8.38
C VAL A 432 8.24 26.78 9.27
N VAL A 433 7.55 26.33 10.31
CA VAL A 433 8.05 25.27 11.18
C VAL A 433 7.06 24.10 11.17
N SER A 434 7.45 22.96 10.61
CA SER A 434 6.73 21.69 10.72
C SER A 434 7.03 21.05 12.08
N LEU A 435 5.99 20.68 12.83
CA LEU A 435 6.14 19.99 14.11
C LEU A 435 5.96 18.47 14.02
N CYS A 436 5.55 17.93 12.88
CA CYS A 436 5.20 16.51 12.75
C CYS A 436 6.11 15.67 11.85
N GLY A 437 7.25 16.21 11.40
CA GLY A 437 8.05 15.52 10.37
C GLY A 437 7.38 15.58 9.00
N CYS A 438 6.38 16.47 8.84
CA CYS A 438 5.52 16.53 7.66
C CYS A 438 5.93 17.63 6.69
N SER A 439 7.17 18.13 6.76
CA SER A 439 7.66 19.11 5.77
C SER A 439 7.45 18.58 4.35
N ALA A 440 7.70 17.28 4.12
CA ALA A 440 7.43 16.61 2.83
C ALA A 440 5.95 16.54 2.42
N THR A 441 5.02 16.77 3.34
CA THR A 441 3.57 16.74 3.11
C THR A 441 2.98 18.15 2.93
N LEU A 442 3.79 19.20 3.14
CA LEU A 442 3.37 20.58 2.85
C LEU A 442 3.15 20.74 1.34
N PRO A 443 2.16 21.56 0.92
CA PRO A 443 2.04 21.95 -0.49
C PRO A 443 3.33 22.61 -0.99
N GLU A 444 3.69 22.43 -2.26
CA GLU A 444 4.96 22.92 -2.83
C GLU A 444 5.18 24.44 -2.60
N GLU A 445 4.10 25.21 -2.56
CA GLU A 445 4.16 26.66 -2.33
C GLU A 445 4.72 27.03 -0.93
N TRP A 446 4.51 26.18 0.07
CA TRP A 446 5.01 26.37 1.43
C TRP A 446 6.46 25.92 1.60
N LEU A 447 6.98 25.11 0.66
CA LEU A 447 8.38 24.66 0.66
C LEU A 447 9.33 25.72 0.10
N ASN A 448 8.83 26.70 -0.65
CA ASN A 448 9.62 27.77 -1.28
C ASN A 448 9.71 29.04 -0.42
N ILE A 449 9.37 28.98 0.87
CA ILE A 449 9.49 30.10 1.81
C ILE A 449 10.94 30.25 2.28
N ASN A 450 11.35 31.47 2.65
CA ASN A 450 12.74 31.82 2.99
C ASN A 450 13.39 30.87 4.01
N ARG A 451 12.64 30.35 4.98
CA ARG A 451 13.12 29.37 5.95
C ARG A 451 12.05 28.34 6.29
N VAL A 452 12.38 27.06 6.15
CA VAL A 452 11.52 25.93 6.53
C VAL A 452 12.29 25.05 7.51
N GLU A 453 11.71 24.80 8.68
CA GLU A 453 12.26 23.93 9.73
C GLU A 453 11.35 22.72 9.90
N ASP A 454 11.92 21.55 10.22
CA ASP A 454 11.14 20.37 10.60
C ASP A 454 11.63 19.77 11.91
N TRP A 455 10.76 19.76 12.91
CA TRP A 455 11.13 19.39 14.27
C TRP A 455 10.80 17.95 14.61
N ASN A 456 9.91 17.30 13.86
CA ASN A 456 9.47 15.91 14.09
C ASN A 456 9.19 15.59 15.58
N VAL A 457 8.36 16.41 16.22
CA VAL A 457 7.98 16.25 17.62
C VAL A 457 6.92 15.16 17.76
N MET A 458 7.08 14.28 18.75
CA MET A 458 6.12 13.20 19.07
C MET A 458 4.69 13.75 19.19
N ASP A 459 3.69 13.05 18.64
CA ASP A 459 2.29 13.46 18.77
C ASP A 459 1.73 13.06 20.14
N PRO A 460 1.35 14.01 21.02
CA PRO A 460 0.84 13.66 22.34
C PRO A 460 -0.65 13.27 22.32
N SER A 461 -1.36 13.37 21.18
CA SER A 461 -2.81 13.19 21.11
C SER A 461 -3.34 11.85 21.63
N ASP A 462 -2.55 10.77 21.46
CA ASP A 462 -2.88 9.42 21.90
C ASP A 462 -2.22 9.05 23.25
N GLY A 463 -1.48 10.00 23.84
CA GLY A 463 -0.67 9.83 25.05
C GLY A 463 -1.38 10.25 26.35
N ASN A 464 -0.68 10.07 27.47
CA ASN A 464 -1.14 10.51 28.79
C ASN A 464 -0.66 11.94 29.10
N LEU A 465 -1.07 12.51 30.24
CA LEU A 465 -0.69 13.87 30.64
C LEU A 465 0.83 14.11 30.65
N ASN A 466 1.64 13.09 30.97
CA ASN A 466 3.09 13.21 30.98
C ASN A 466 3.65 13.38 29.56
N ASP A 467 3.08 12.71 28.57
CA ASP A 467 3.47 12.89 27.15
C ASP A 467 3.24 14.34 26.71
N PHE A 468 2.12 14.95 27.10
CA PHE A 468 1.86 16.38 26.84
C PHE A 468 2.89 17.30 27.51
N ILE A 469 3.31 17.00 28.75
CA ILE A 469 4.32 17.79 29.47
C ILE A 469 5.70 17.67 28.81
N LEU A 470 6.08 16.47 28.39
CA LEU A 470 7.36 16.23 27.70
C LEU A 470 7.41 16.97 26.36
N VAL A 471 6.37 16.81 25.55
CA VAL A 471 6.22 17.51 24.26
C VAL A 471 6.22 19.03 24.45
N ARG A 472 5.52 19.54 25.48
CA ARG A 472 5.52 20.97 25.81
C ARG A 472 6.92 21.49 26.10
N LYS A 473 7.70 20.78 26.93
CA LYS A 473 9.08 21.17 27.26
C LYS A 473 9.99 21.20 26.04
N GLU A 474 9.91 20.16 25.21
CA GLU A 474 10.68 20.08 23.97
C GLU A 474 10.33 21.24 23.02
N ILE A 475 9.04 21.55 22.86
CA ILE A 475 8.60 22.67 22.01
C ILE A 475 9.09 24.00 22.57
N GLU A 476 9.02 24.22 23.89
CA GLU A 476 9.51 25.44 24.54
C GLU A 476 11.00 25.68 24.25
N GLU A 477 11.82 24.64 24.40
CA GLU A 477 13.26 24.71 24.15
C GLU A 477 13.57 24.97 22.68
N ARG A 478 12.90 24.28 21.76
CA ARG A 478 13.07 24.49 20.31
C ARG A 478 12.63 25.88 19.85
N VAL A 479 11.54 26.42 20.42
CA VAL A 479 11.10 27.80 20.15
C VAL A 479 12.15 28.80 20.64
N LYS A 480 12.67 28.64 21.86
CA LYS A 480 13.73 29.52 22.40
C LYS A 480 15.01 29.46 21.56
N GLU A 481 15.45 28.28 21.17
CA GLU A 481 16.63 28.11 20.31
C GLU A 481 16.40 28.68 18.91
N LEU A 482 15.20 28.52 18.33
CA LEU A 482 14.85 29.16 17.06
C LEU A 482 14.97 30.69 17.17
N ILE A 483 14.41 31.29 18.22
CA ILE A 483 14.46 32.73 18.46
C ILE A 483 15.91 33.22 18.65
N SER A 484 16.73 32.52 19.46
CA SER A 484 18.16 32.85 19.64
C SER A 484 18.91 32.74 18.31
N SER A 485 18.70 31.66 17.55
CA SER A 485 19.35 31.45 16.26
C SER A 485 19.05 32.56 15.25
N LEU A 486 17.81 33.06 15.25
CA LEU A 486 17.37 34.17 14.39
C LEU A 486 17.96 35.51 14.82
N LYS A 487 18.09 35.77 16.13
CA LYS A 487 18.74 36.99 16.64
C LYS A 487 20.24 37.02 16.36
N GLU A 488 20.88 35.85 16.38
CA GLU A 488 22.33 35.70 16.21
C GLU A 488 22.74 35.39 14.76
N ASN A 489 21.79 35.34 13.81
CA ASN A 489 22.02 34.95 12.41
C ASN A 489 22.84 33.65 12.29
N ARG A 490 22.54 32.64 13.13
CA ARG A 490 23.20 31.33 13.12
C ARG A 490 22.21 30.21 12.77
N SER A 491 22.74 29.07 12.32
CA SER A 491 21.94 27.85 12.21
C SER A 491 21.57 27.34 13.61
N PRO A 492 20.32 26.89 13.83
CA PRO A 492 19.87 26.40 15.12
C PRO A 492 20.50 25.03 15.42
N ASN A 493 20.87 24.78 16.68
CA ASN A 493 21.49 23.51 17.07
C ASN A 493 20.52 22.66 17.89
N TYR A 494 19.73 21.81 17.22
CA TYR A 494 18.72 20.99 17.90
C TYR A 494 19.21 19.66 18.48
N LYS A 495 20.53 19.34 18.41
CA LYS A 495 21.08 18.00 18.68
C LYS A 495 20.87 17.45 20.10
N ASN A 496 20.38 18.25 21.05
CA ASN A 496 20.24 17.87 22.46
C ASN A 496 18.80 17.83 22.99
N TYR A 497 17.76 18.04 22.16
CA TYR A 497 16.40 18.29 22.66
C TYR A 497 15.41 17.12 22.54
N SER A 498 15.83 15.95 22.07
CA SER A 498 14.99 14.75 22.12
C SER A 498 14.88 14.26 23.57
N VAL A 499 13.75 14.53 24.23
CA VAL A 499 13.52 14.07 25.60
C VAL A 499 13.31 12.55 25.59
N THR A 500 14.33 11.78 25.95
CA THR A 500 14.23 10.34 26.15
C THR A 500 13.27 10.04 27.30
N LYS A 501 12.27 9.17 27.05
CA LYS A 501 11.44 8.56 28.10
C LYS A 501 12.35 7.74 29.02
N ASN A 502 12.73 8.29 30.17
CA ASN A 502 13.27 7.51 31.29
C ASN A 502 12.12 7.09 32.21
#